data_AF-A0A8S3UFI7-F1
#
_entry.id   AF-A0A8S3UFI7-F1
#
_cell.length_a   1.000
_cell.length_b   1.000
_cell.length_c   1.000
_cell.angle_alpha   90.00
_cell.angle_beta   90.00
_cell.angle_gamma   90.00
#
_symmetry.space_group_name_H-M   'P 1'
#
loop_
_entity.id
_entity.type
_entity.pdbx_description
1 polymer ?
#
loop_
_entity_poly.entity_id
_entity_poly.type
_entity_poly.pdbx_seq_one_letter_code
_entity_poly.pdbx_strand_id
1 'polypeptide(L)'
;MPVEVRLQSHNGQTDAKIVAFTTNRVTGSLQPVDWKQHARKWDHLVGIKFPNLGKRPTVDMLIGLDYPDLHYSYRDIRGKPGEPIARLTPLGWTCIGDPNSGQDQTLFNRTYFARGQEDRNDLDNIVRKFWEIENVKTPSENVFLSSDEKKRCQR
;
A
#
# COMPACT_ATOMS: atom_id res chain seq x y z
N MET A 1 7.23 9.53 -18.25
CA MET A 1 6.95 10.98 -18.39
C MET A 1 6.00 11.39 -17.28
N PRO A 2 6.16 12.59 -16.67
CA PRO A 2 5.16 13.12 -15.76
C PRO A 2 3.88 13.49 -16.52
N VAL A 3 2.73 13.26 -15.89
CA VAL A 3 1.40 13.60 -16.43
C VAL A 3 0.63 14.34 -15.36
N GLU A 4 -0.06 15.40 -15.75
CA GLU A 4 -0.96 16.12 -14.87
C GLU A 4 -2.30 15.40 -14.76
N VAL A 5 -2.76 15.15 -13.55
CA VAL A 5 -4.00 14.44 -13.25
C VAL A 5 -4.82 15.26 -12.26
N ARG A 6 -6.14 15.31 -12.49
CA ARG A 6 -7.10 15.81 -11.50
C ARG A 6 -7.62 14.66 -10.65
N LEU A 7 -7.51 14.80 -9.34
CA LEU A 7 -8.08 13.90 -8.36
C LEU A 7 -9.30 14.56 -7.73
N GLN A 8 -10.40 13.82 -7.66
CA GLN A 8 -11.60 14.24 -6.95
C GLN A 8 -11.99 13.19 -5.92
N SER A 9 -12.32 13.61 -4.70
CA SER A 9 -12.87 12.71 -3.69
C SER A 9 -14.27 12.24 -4.10
N HIS A 10 -14.70 11.07 -3.62
CA HIS A 10 -16.02 10.51 -3.96
C HIS A 10 -17.20 11.42 -3.57
N ASN A 11 -17.04 12.26 -2.53
CA ASN A 11 -18.05 13.22 -2.09
C ASN A 11 -17.93 14.59 -2.78
N GLY A 12 -16.97 14.76 -3.69
CA GLY A 12 -16.73 16.02 -4.42
C GLY A 12 -16.17 17.17 -3.60
N GLN A 13 -15.87 16.97 -2.30
CA GLN A 13 -15.37 18.03 -1.42
C GLN A 13 -13.90 18.39 -1.68
N THR A 14 -13.14 17.47 -2.27
CA THR A 14 -11.74 17.69 -2.64
C THR A 14 -11.61 17.57 -4.15
N ASP A 15 -11.04 18.60 -4.78
CA ASP A 15 -10.54 18.60 -6.15
C ASP A 15 -9.09 19.08 -6.08
N ALA A 16 -8.16 18.22 -6.47
CA ALA A 16 -6.74 18.50 -6.43
C ALA A 16 -6.10 18.19 -7.79
N LYS A 17 -5.20 19.06 -8.22
CA LYS A 17 -4.37 18.84 -9.40
C LYS A 17 -3.01 18.32 -8.93
N ILE A 18 -2.60 17.16 -9.41
CA ILE A 18 -1.32 16.53 -9.10
C ILE A 18 -0.52 16.23 -10.37
N VAL A 19 0.78 16.10 -10.23
CA VAL A 19 1.71 15.65 -11.28
C VAL A 19 2.18 14.25 -10.88
N ALA A 20 1.85 13.26 -11.69
CA ALA A 20 2.18 11.86 -11.43
C ALA A 20 3.17 11.34 -12.46
N PHE A 21 4.18 10.58 -12.01
CA PHE A 21 5.01 9.80 -12.91
C PHE A 21 4.29 8.53 -13.33
N THR A 22 4.38 8.20 -14.63
CA THR A 22 3.68 7.06 -15.20
C THR A 22 4.62 5.89 -15.50
N THR A 23 4.11 4.68 -15.25
CA THR A 23 4.67 3.39 -15.69
C THR A 23 3.50 2.44 -15.94
N ASN A 24 3.69 1.38 -16.74
CA ASN A 24 2.60 0.50 -17.18
C ASN A 24 1.86 -0.18 -16.00
N ARG A 25 2.57 -0.47 -14.90
CA ARG A 25 2.02 -1.10 -13.69
C ARG A 25 2.76 -0.61 -12.45
N VAL A 26 2.43 0.59 -11.97
CA VAL A 26 3.13 1.21 -10.83
C VAL A 26 3.01 0.40 -9.54
N THR A 27 1.91 -0.32 -9.38
CA THR A 27 1.58 -1.15 -8.22
C THR A 27 1.57 -2.64 -8.54
N GLY A 28 2.00 -3.06 -9.74
CA GLY A 28 1.98 -4.46 -10.15
C GLY A 28 0.57 -5.07 -10.10
N SER A 29 0.40 -6.06 -9.22
CA SER A 29 -0.87 -6.75 -8.94
C SER A 29 -1.45 -6.41 -7.57
N LEU A 30 -1.05 -5.29 -6.96
CA LEU A 30 -1.54 -4.87 -5.65
C LEU A 30 -3.06 -4.68 -5.69
N GLN A 31 -3.76 -5.38 -4.81
CA GLN A 31 -5.20 -5.28 -4.65
C GLN A 31 -5.53 -4.31 -3.50
N PRO A 32 -6.55 -3.45 -3.65
CA PRO A 32 -7.00 -2.62 -2.56
C PRO A 32 -7.71 -3.48 -1.49
N VAL A 33 -7.52 -3.14 -0.22
CA VAL A 33 -8.21 -3.81 0.89
C VAL A 33 -9.67 -3.33 0.96
N ASP A 34 -10.62 -4.26 0.97
CA ASP A 34 -12.05 -3.95 1.17
C ASP A 34 -12.35 -3.67 2.65
N TRP A 35 -12.01 -2.47 3.10
CA TRP A 35 -12.27 -2.06 4.49
C TRP A 35 -13.76 -2.04 4.84
N LYS A 36 -14.66 -1.89 3.87
CA LYS A 36 -16.09 -1.99 4.11
C LYS A 36 -16.50 -3.41 4.51
N GLN A 37 -15.86 -4.43 3.96
CA GLN A 37 -16.01 -5.82 4.38
C GLN A 37 -15.35 -6.08 5.73
N HIS A 38 -14.09 -5.64 5.90
CA HIS A 38 -13.30 -5.92 7.10
C HIS A 38 -13.76 -5.19 8.37
N ALA A 39 -14.32 -3.97 8.24
CA ALA A 39 -14.71 -3.13 9.37
C ALA A 39 -15.63 -3.82 10.39
N ARG A 40 -16.41 -4.81 9.96
CA ARG A 40 -17.33 -5.57 10.82
C ARG A 40 -16.62 -6.38 11.91
N LYS A 41 -15.30 -6.58 11.81
CA LYS A 41 -14.50 -7.29 12.82
C LYS A 41 -14.23 -6.43 14.07
N TRP A 42 -14.44 -5.12 14.01
CA TRP A 42 -14.13 -4.20 15.12
C TRP A 42 -15.28 -3.24 15.40
N ASP A 43 -15.69 -3.18 16.67
CA ASP A 43 -16.84 -2.37 17.11
C ASP A 43 -16.65 -0.87 16.81
N HIS A 44 -15.44 -0.34 16.97
CA HIS A 44 -15.16 1.08 16.71
C HIS A 44 -15.19 1.46 15.23
N LEU A 45 -15.16 0.48 14.32
CA LEU A 45 -15.24 0.72 12.88
C LEU A 45 -16.68 0.58 12.33
N VAL A 46 -17.62 0.12 13.16
CA VAL A 46 -19.03 0.01 12.79
C VAL A 46 -19.59 1.39 12.45
N GLY A 47 -20.29 1.49 11.32
CA GLY A 47 -20.92 2.72 10.86
C GLY A 47 -20.02 3.66 10.05
N ILE A 48 -18.72 3.37 9.92
CA ILE A 48 -17.84 4.13 9.03
C ILE A 48 -18.19 3.83 7.58
N LYS A 49 -18.39 4.90 6.80
CA LYS A 49 -18.76 4.82 5.38
C LYS A 49 -17.51 4.71 4.50
N PHE A 50 -16.81 3.58 4.60
CA PHE A 50 -15.71 3.28 3.68
C PHE A 50 -16.19 3.28 2.22
N PRO A 51 -15.38 3.79 1.27
CA PRO A 51 -15.74 3.81 -0.13
C PRO A 51 -15.85 2.38 -0.69
N ASN A 52 -16.71 2.19 -1.69
CA ASN A 52 -16.73 0.93 -2.43
C ASN A 52 -15.47 0.82 -3.28
N LEU A 53 -14.95 -0.40 -3.44
CA LEU A 53 -13.87 -0.64 -4.38
C LEU A 53 -14.30 -0.28 -5.81
N GLY A 54 -13.33 0.21 -6.59
CA GLY A 54 -13.54 0.51 -8.00
C GLY A 54 -13.79 -0.76 -8.83
N LYS A 55 -14.21 -0.58 -10.08
CA LYS A 55 -14.43 -1.71 -11.01
C LYS A 55 -13.15 -2.51 -11.31
N ARG A 56 -11.98 -1.88 -11.14
CA ARG A 56 -10.68 -2.52 -11.34
C ARG A 56 -10.22 -3.16 -10.03
N PRO A 57 -9.76 -4.43 -10.04
CA PRO A 57 -9.33 -5.13 -8.83
C PRO A 57 -7.94 -4.70 -8.36
N THR A 58 -7.28 -3.76 -9.03
CA THR A 58 -5.90 -3.35 -8.76
C THR A 58 -5.82 -1.88 -8.40
N VAL A 59 -4.84 -1.51 -7.57
CA VAL A 59 -4.54 -0.09 -7.25
C VAL A 59 -3.94 0.58 -8.49
N ASP A 60 -4.52 1.66 -9.00
CA ASP A 60 -4.02 2.32 -10.22
C ASP A 60 -2.90 3.35 -9.95
N MET A 61 -2.86 3.95 -8.76
CA MET A 61 -2.01 5.11 -8.45
C MET A 61 -1.44 5.04 -7.03
N LEU A 62 -0.18 5.44 -6.88
CA LEU A 62 0.45 5.72 -5.58
C LEU A 62 0.50 7.24 -5.40
N ILE A 63 0.03 7.73 -4.25
CA ILE A 63 0.11 9.14 -3.88
C ILE A 63 1.16 9.25 -2.77
N GLY A 64 2.29 9.88 -3.08
CA GLY A 64 3.39 10.09 -2.16
C GLY A 64 3.16 11.27 -1.21
N LEU A 65 4.17 11.55 -0.39
CA LEU A 65 4.16 12.66 0.57
C LEU A 65 4.53 14.01 -0.06
N ASP A 66 4.70 14.06 -1.37
CA ASP A 66 4.79 15.27 -2.18
C ASP A 66 3.46 16.05 -2.22
N TYR A 67 2.35 15.39 -1.88
CA TYR A 67 1.03 15.99 -1.69
C TYR A 67 0.51 15.78 -0.25
N PRO A 68 1.17 16.34 0.79
CA PRO A 68 0.82 16.10 2.19
C PRO A 68 -0.61 16.55 2.52
N ASP A 69 -1.12 17.55 1.81
CA ASP A 69 -2.48 18.06 1.91
C ASP A 69 -3.55 17.02 1.51
N LEU A 70 -3.19 15.89 0.92
CA LEU A 70 -4.13 14.78 0.64
C LEU A 70 -4.12 13.71 1.74
N HIS A 71 -3.13 13.73 2.63
CA HIS A 71 -2.86 12.67 3.61
C HIS A 71 -3.24 13.04 5.04
N TYR A 72 -3.37 14.33 5.35
CA TYR A 72 -3.69 14.75 6.71
C TYR A 72 -5.05 14.20 7.17
N SER A 73 -5.17 14.00 8.47
CA SER A 73 -6.39 13.49 9.09
C SER A 73 -7.30 14.63 9.53
N TYR A 74 -8.54 14.63 9.06
CA TYR A 74 -9.62 15.39 9.70
C TYR A 74 -10.06 14.72 11.00
N ARG A 75 -10.05 13.38 11.03
CA ARG A 75 -10.51 12.59 12.17
C ARG A 75 -9.93 11.19 12.13
N ASP A 76 -9.42 10.74 13.27
CA ASP A 76 -9.07 9.34 13.50
C ASP A 76 -10.12 8.68 14.43
N ILE A 77 -10.50 7.44 14.13
CA ILE A 77 -11.31 6.58 15.00
C ILE A 77 -10.46 5.35 15.34
N ARG A 78 -10.18 5.19 16.64
CA ARG A 78 -9.23 4.21 17.17
C ARG A 78 -9.94 3.24 18.10
N GLY A 79 -9.50 1.99 18.05
CA GLY A 79 -9.88 0.95 19.00
C GLY A 79 -8.80 0.75 20.06
N LYS A 80 -8.57 -0.50 20.44
CA LYS A 80 -7.50 -0.90 21.35
C LYS A 80 -6.12 -0.81 20.68
N PRO A 81 -5.03 -0.76 21.46
CA PRO A 81 -3.68 -0.84 20.89
C PRO A 81 -3.50 -2.07 19.99
N GLY A 82 -2.98 -1.85 18.78
CA GLY A 82 -2.78 -2.90 17.78
C GLY A 82 -3.97 -3.13 16.84
N GLU A 83 -5.14 -2.58 17.11
CA GLU A 83 -6.29 -2.64 16.20
C GLU A 83 -6.21 -1.58 15.09
N PRO A 84 -6.86 -1.81 13.93
CA PRO A 84 -6.87 -0.84 12.83
C PRO A 84 -7.50 0.50 13.21
N ILE A 85 -6.98 1.56 12.61
CA ILE A 85 -7.40 2.95 12.82
C ILE A 85 -8.05 3.45 11.54
N ALA A 86 -9.33 3.82 11.61
CA ALA A 86 -9.97 4.54 10.52
C ALA A 86 -9.56 6.01 10.54
N ARG A 87 -9.29 6.56 9.37
CA ARG A 87 -8.85 7.93 9.17
C ARG A 87 -9.67 8.59 8.07
N LEU A 88 -10.26 9.74 8.39
CA LEU A 88 -10.92 10.59 7.41
C LEU A 88 -9.88 11.58 6.86
N THR A 89 -9.52 11.45 5.59
CA THR A 89 -8.65 12.39 4.88
C THR A 89 -9.45 13.23 3.88
N PRO A 90 -8.84 14.22 3.22
CA PRO A 90 -9.44 14.94 2.10
C PRO A 90 -9.99 14.04 0.99
N LEU A 91 -9.41 12.87 0.76
CA LEU A 91 -9.89 11.92 -0.26
C LEU A 91 -11.01 10.99 0.23
N GLY A 92 -11.32 10.99 1.53
CA GLY A 92 -12.38 10.20 2.14
C GLY A 92 -11.90 9.30 3.28
N TRP A 93 -12.73 8.33 3.67
CA TRP A 93 -12.39 7.37 4.71
C TRP A 93 -11.40 6.32 4.22
N THR A 94 -10.28 6.18 4.93
CA THR A 94 -9.28 5.13 4.78
C THR A 94 -9.07 4.43 6.12
N CYS A 95 -8.30 3.34 6.13
CA CYS A 95 -7.98 2.64 7.37
C CYS A 95 -6.53 2.15 7.35
N ILE A 96 -5.88 2.25 8.50
CA ILE A 96 -4.47 1.94 8.72
C ILE A 96 -4.40 0.77 9.70
N GLY A 97 -3.70 -0.28 9.31
CA GLY A 97 -3.55 -1.49 10.12
C GLY A 97 -3.73 -2.75 9.28
N ASP A 98 -3.48 -3.89 9.90
CA ASP A 98 -3.62 -5.18 9.23
C ASP A 98 -5.11 -5.61 9.25
N PRO A 99 -5.75 -5.81 8.09
CA PRO A 99 -7.14 -6.31 8.02
C PRO A 99 -7.33 -7.73 8.59
N ASN A 100 -6.23 -8.42 8.90
CA ASN A 100 -6.16 -9.75 9.51
C ASN A 100 -5.57 -9.73 10.93
N SER A 101 -5.38 -8.55 11.55
CA SER A 101 -4.96 -8.45 12.95
C SER A 101 -5.97 -9.18 13.84
N GLY A 102 -5.52 -10.20 14.59
CA GLY A 102 -6.36 -11.09 15.39
C GLY A 102 -6.32 -12.55 14.95
N GLN A 103 -5.72 -12.86 13.80
CA GLN A 103 -5.11 -14.17 13.55
C GLN A 103 -3.68 -14.11 14.10
N ASP A 104 -3.18 -15.20 14.70
CA ASP A 104 -1.78 -15.31 15.16
C ASP A 104 -0.84 -15.18 13.96
N GLN A 105 -0.57 -13.95 13.56
CA GLN A 105 0.49 -13.62 12.63
C GLN A 105 1.74 -13.39 13.47
N THR A 106 2.72 -14.25 13.26
CA THR A 106 4.08 -14.02 13.75
C THR A 106 4.59 -12.75 13.08
N LEU A 107 4.59 -11.64 13.81
CA LEU A 107 5.23 -10.39 13.40
C LEU A 107 6.73 -10.66 13.29
N PHE A 108 7.18 -11.07 12.11
CA PHE A 108 8.57 -11.36 11.85
C PHE A 108 9.29 -10.04 11.51
N ASN A 109 9.64 -9.27 12.53
CA ASN A 109 10.50 -8.09 12.36
C ASN A 109 11.94 -8.56 12.07
N ARG A 110 12.41 -8.37 10.82
CA ARG A 110 13.82 -8.57 10.44
C ARG A 110 14.52 -7.23 10.35
N THR A 111 15.47 -7.02 11.25
CA THR A 111 16.40 -5.89 11.17
C THR A 111 17.71 -6.36 10.56
N TYR A 112 18.13 -5.72 9.48
CA TYR A 112 19.44 -5.95 8.86
C TYR A 112 20.38 -4.79 9.18
N PHE A 113 21.60 -5.10 9.60
CA PHE A 113 22.66 -4.12 9.78
C PHE A 113 23.65 -4.23 8.62
N ALA A 114 23.81 -3.14 7.87
CA ALA A 114 24.87 -3.01 6.88
C ALA A 114 25.95 -2.09 7.47
N ARG A 115 27.19 -2.60 7.60
CA ARG A 115 28.35 -1.77 7.96
C ARG A 115 29.06 -1.42 6.67
N GLY A 116 29.16 -0.14 6.35
CA GLY A 116 29.86 0.35 5.18
C GLY A 116 31.36 0.11 5.32
N GLN A 117 31.83 -1.06 4.89
CA GLN A 117 33.23 -1.31 4.65
C GLN A 117 33.36 -1.85 3.22
N GLU A 118 33.62 -0.90 2.32
CA GLU A 118 34.19 -1.00 0.96
C GLU A 118 33.56 -1.91 -0.11
N ASP A 119 32.81 -2.96 0.22
CA ASP A 119 32.23 -3.85 -0.79
C ASP A 119 30.82 -3.44 -1.20
N ARG A 120 30.72 -2.78 -2.36
CA ARG A 120 29.45 -2.41 -3.03
C ARG A 120 28.52 -3.63 -3.21
N ASN A 121 29.10 -4.83 -3.34
CA ASN A 121 28.38 -6.09 -3.47
C ASN A 121 27.60 -6.46 -2.19
N ASP A 122 28.10 -6.12 -1.01
CA ASP A 122 27.42 -6.43 0.25
C ASP A 122 26.17 -5.58 0.43
N LEU A 123 26.23 -4.31 0.03
CA LEU A 123 25.07 -3.42 0.04
C LEU A 123 23.99 -3.91 -0.92
N ASP A 124 24.37 -4.27 -2.16
CA ASP A 124 23.44 -4.78 -3.17
C ASP A 124 22.79 -6.10 -2.71
N ASN A 125 23.57 -6.97 -2.08
CA ASN A 125 23.08 -8.21 -1.49
C ASN A 125 22.07 -7.98 -0.35
N ILE A 126 22.31 -7.00 0.50
CA ILE A 126 21.41 -6.67 1.62
C ILE A 126 20.11 -6.06 1.09
N VAL A 127 20.19 -5.12 0.14
CA VAL A 127 19.01 -4.52 -0.50
C VAL A 127 18.19 -5.58 -1.23
N ARG A 128 18.84 -6.48 -1.97
CA ARG A 128 18.17 -7.61 -2.62
C ARG A 128 17.46 -8.51 -1.63
N LYS A 129 18.12 -8.93 -0.55
CA LYS A 129 17.50 -9.76 0.50
C LYS A 129 16.31 -9.07 1.15
N PHE A 130 16.41 -7.76 1.39
CA PHE A 130 15.30 -6.97 1.92
C PHE A 130 14.09 -7.02 0.97
N TRP A 131 14.31 -6.79 -0.33
CA TRP A 131 13.25 -6.82 -1.35
C TRP A 131 12.65 -8.22 -1.57
N GLU A 132 13.44 -9.29 -1.45
CA GLU A 132 12.94 -10.67 -1.56
C GLU A 132 11.97 -11.02 -0.42
N ILE A 133 12.15 -10.45 0.77
CA ILE A 133 11.34 -10.74 1.96
C ILE A 133 10.00 -9.98 1.92
N GLU A 134 9.96 -8.77 1.39
CA GLU A 134 8.70 -8.03 1.17
C GLU A 134 7.80 -8.69 0.11
N ASN A 135 8.37 -9.59 -0.72
CA ASN A 135 7.66 -10.35 -1.75
C ASN A 135 7.22 -11.77 -1.30
N VAL A 136 7.25 -12.09 0.00
CA VAL A 136 6.79 -13.40 0.49
C VAL A 136 5.29 -13.55 0.22
N LYS A 137 4.97 -14.19 -0.89
CA LYS A 137 3.64 -14.73 -1.17
C LYS A 137 3.38 -15.87 -0.22
N THR A 138 2.19 -15.92 0.35
CA THR A 138 1.70 -17.14 1.01
C THR A 138 1.79 -18.32 0.02
N PRO A 139 1.99 -19.57 0.48
CA PRO A 139 2.45 -20.69 -0.36
C PRO A 139 1.49 -21.19 -1.45
N SER A 140 0.45 -20.43 -1.84
CA SER A 140 -0.59 -20.90 -2.77
C SER A 140 -0.63 -20.21 -4.14
N GLU A 141 0.29 -19.30 -4.48
CA GLU A 141 0.31 -18.70 -5.83
C GLU A 141 1.65 -18.90 -6.54
N ASN A 142 1.68 -19.88 -7.45
CA ASN A 142 2.75 -20.06 -8.42
C ASN A 142 2.89 -18.80 -9.28
N VAL A 143 3.95 -18.03 -9.05
CA VAL A 143 4.31 -16.88 -9.89
C VAL A 143 4.96 -17.39 -11.16
N PHE A 144 4.17 -17.60 -12.19
CA PHE A 144 4.73 -17.67 -13.54
C PHE A 144 5.13 -16.25 -13.96
N LEU A 145 6.43 -15.96 -13.87
CA LEU A 145 7.01 -14.80 -14.53
C LEU A 145 6.63 -14.87 -16.01
N SER A 146 6.01 -13.80 -16.51
CA SER A 146 5.69 -13.71 -17.93
C SER A 146 7.00 -13.72 -18.73
N SER A 147 6.95 -14.26 -19.94
CA SER A 147 8.10 -14.35 -20.85
C SER A 147 8.81 -13.00 -21.07
N ASP A 148 8.12 -11.89 -20.85
CA ASP A 148 8.65 -10.53 -20.97
C ASP A 148 9.46 -10.08 -19.74
N GLU A 149 9.13 -10.58 -18.55
CA GLU A 149 9.87 -10.28 -17.31
C GLU A 149 11.26 -10.94 -17.33
N LYS A 150 11.36 -12.15 -17.93
CA LYS A 150 12.65 -12.86 -18.08
C LYS A 150 13.63 -12.13 -19.02
N LYS A 151 13.13 -11.40 -20.02
CA LYS A 151 13.97 -10.70 -21.00
C LYS A 151 14.55 -9.39 -20.46
N ARG A 152 13.93 -8.78 -19.45
CA ARG A 152 14.41 -7.52 -18.84
C ARG A 152 15.56 -7.71 -17.86
N CYS A 153 15.67 -8.86 -17.21
CA CYS A 153 16.78 -9.16 -16.28
C CYS A 153 18.09 -9.55 -16.98
N GLN A 154 18.14 -9.56 -18.32
CA GLN A 154 19.32 -9.93 -19.12
C GLN A 154 19.94 -8.73 -19.88
N ARG A 155 19.62 -7.49 -19.49
CA ARG A 155 20.22 -6.27 -20.05
C ARG A 155 20.78 -5.37 -18.96
#